data_AF-A0A1G2X734-F1
#
_entry.id   AF-A0A1G2X734-F1
#
_cell.length_a   1.000
_cell.length_b   1.000
_cell.length_c   1.000
_cell.angle_alpha   90.00
_cell.angle_beta   90.00
_cell.angle_gamma   90.00
#
_symmetry.space_group_name_H-M   'P 1'
#
loop_
_entity.id
_entity.type
_entity.pdbx_description
1 polymer ?
#
loop_
_entity_poly.entity_id
_entity_poly.type
_entity_poly.pdbx_seq_one_letter_code
_entity_poly.pdbx_strand_id
1 'polypeptide(L)'
;MKKSNLTIPFSLVAVIVVMAGTIIGAAELMAKDSNRVAANGDSITEQKPYSSHIEAIANDYLIRDNIKHTIVVDITGGGDYVNISDAVKAITDSSFANQYEIQIRPGRYKNEMLVPPPYCTIRGMIPGSVILWTNSQDPAHQEIVNAGYSGRYINLIFDANYVGNNCMRFDSPTLSNAVIIVENCQFTHKGNGRGPRMPVGGAAWPNLKIVFRQCQFTGYANVIAWHNKENTDYAVDLKFLGCSFVNGFSAGSVGGFNASTLEFSGCTFYGGVVTGYISNLRNVPELWKYPANRNEWIITGYGNKGFVYIPPEDTDGGEGLLLTAVNYNADITISGTAVLSLFGETYKTILANNRIKGKLYGYADVRDVQSGLVPYSKPNDVIQMWKRLGDCSVTNKTLTVTVGGKPQTYTFDQNYLASKTAETVLLSQINAVITNAVMSKYNGQDNYDNIRMPERIDSCVGESNGLIKNELISIKGYKAYLSPQGSKSISISGIAVSEAKEGESIQIWSGNYFVKLLDGEYGVGADNQLSIGEVVKIGYVKNNVFYPFY
;
A
#
# COMPACT_ATOMS: atom_id res chain seq x y z
N MET A 1 -41.89 24.86 64.10
CA MET A 1 -41.35 24.73 65.47
C MET A 1 -41.26 23.25 65.85
N LYS A 2 -40.07 22.81 66.32
CA LYS A 2 -39.71 21.59 67.08
C LYS A 2 -39.92 20.16 66.49
N LYS A 3 -38.74 19.52 66.31
CA LYS A 3 -38.30 18.10 66.33
C LYS A 3 -39.31 17.01 66.78
N SER A 4 -39.31 15.83 66.13
CA SER A 4 -38.46 14.67 66.49
C SER A 4 -38.85 13.32 65.82
N ASN A 5 -37.81 12.58 65.43
CA ASN A 5 -37.57 11.11 65.47
C ASN A 5 -38.37 10.04 64.68
N LEU A 6 -37.57 9.09 64.16
CA LEU A 6 -37.82 7.64 63.94
C LEU A 6 -38.74 7.28 62.73
N THR A 7 -38.45 6.33 61.82
CA THR A 7 -37.65 5.09 61.84
C THR A 7 -37.39 4.65 60.38
N ILE A 8 -36.23 4.04 60.08
CA ILE A 8 -35.91 3.31 58.82
C ILE A 8 -36.10 1.79 59.09
N PRO A 9 -36.41 0.95 58.08
CA PRO A 9 -35.42 -0.07 57.77
C PRO A 9 -35.20 -0.32 56.26
N PHE A 10 -33.92 -0.29 55.90
CA PHE A 10 -33.31 -1.02 54.80
C PHE A 10 -33.22 -2.51 55.20
N SER A 11 -33.59 -3.42 54.31
CA SER A 11 -33.31 -4.85 54.44
C SER A 11 -31.99 -5.18 53.74
N LEU A 12 -30.97 -5.40 54.59
CA LEU A 12 -29.72 -6.09 54.32
C LEU A 12 -29.98 -7.60 54.47
N VAL A 13 -29.72 -8.40 53.44
CA VAL A 13 -29.59 -9.86 53.58
C VAL A 13 -28.12 -10.22 53.40
N ALA A 14 -27.57 -10.80 54.46
CA ALA A 14 -26.23 -11.36 54.53
C ALA A 14 -26.30 -12.89 54.46
N VAL A 15 -25.08 -13.47 54.43
CA VAL A 15 -24.70 -14.85 54.75
C VAL A 15 -24.92 -15.82 53.56
N ILE A 16 -23.95 -16.62 53.09
CA ILE A 16 -23.05 -17.51 53.82
C ILE A 16 -21.75 -17.78 53.03
N VAL A 17 -20.61 -17.71 53.74
CA VAL A 17 -19.35 -18.37 53.39
C VAL A 17 -19.35 -19.74 54.06
N VAL A 18 -19.18 -20.81 53.29
CA VAL A 18 -18.73 -22.12 53.78
C VAL A 18 -17.55 -22.55 52.92
N MET A 19 -16.37 -22.63 53.55
CA MET A 19 -15.25 -23.42 53.06
C MET A 19 -15.47 -24.87 53.49
N ALA A 20 -15.54 -25.78 52.54
CA ALA A 20 -15.25 -27.20 52.73
C ALA A 20 -14.73 -27.76 51.40
N GLY A 21 -13.53 -28.35 51.46
CA GLY A 21 -12.76 -28.76 50.29
C GLY A 21 -13.44 -29.82 49.44
N THR A 22 -13.23 -29.72 48.13
CA THR A 22 -13.19 -30.86 47.24
C THR A 22 -12.11 -30.57 46.20
N ILE A 23 -11.06 -31.38 46.23
CA ILE A 23 -10.07 -31.46 45.15
C ILE A 23 -10.82 -32.08 43.97
N ILE A 24 -11.23 -31.25 43.00
CA ILE A 24 -11.60 -31.74 41.68
C ILE A 24 -10.34 -31.65 40.85
N GLY A 25 -9.80 -32.83 40.51
CA GLY A 25 -8.63 -32.96 39.65
C GLY A 25 -8.84 -32.23 38.34
N ALA A 26 -7.76 -31.63 37.86
CA ALA A 26 -7.65 -31.10 36.51
C ALA A 26 -7.91 -32.21 35.50
N ALA A 27 -9.18 -32.37 35.10
CA ALA A 27 -9.52 -32.97 33.83
C ALA A 27 -9.53 -31.82 32.82
N GLU A 28 -8.53 -31.87 31.93
CA GLU A 28 -8.37 -31.02 30.77
C GLU A 28 -9.70 -30.77 30.07
N LEU A 29 -10.24 -29.56 30.18
CA LEU A 29 -11.15 -29.03 29.17
C LEU A 29 -10.28 -28.57 27.98
N MET A 30 -9.66 -29.53 27.29
CA MET A 30 -9.10 -29.30 25.97
C MET A 30 -10.26 -29.08 25.00
N ALA A 31 -10.74 -27.84 24.90
CA ALA A 31 -11.38 -27.39 23.68
C ALA A 31 -10.32 -27.45 22.58
N LYS A 32 -10.36 -28.53 21.81
CA LYS A 32 -9.49 -28.79 20.66
C LYS A 32 -9.88 -27.83 19.53
N ASP A 33 -9.49 -26.57 19.66
CA ASP A 33 -9.52 -25.59 18.57
C ASP A 33 -8.11 -25.54 17.96
N SER A 34 -7.89 -26.32 16.91
CA SER A 34 -6.58 -26.73 16.41
C SER A 34 -5.75 -25.63 15.73
N ASN A 35 -6.06 -24.34 15.93
CA ASN A 35 -5.37 -23.22 15.26
C ASN A 35 -5.04 -22.01 16.16
N ARG A 36 -5.00 -22.15 17.49
CA ARG A 36 -4.67 -21.03 18.40
C ARG A 36 -3.34 -21.24 19.12
N VAL A 37 -2.33 -20.43 18.79
CA VAL A 37 -1.15 -20.24 19.65
C VAL A 37 -1.35 -18.94 20.42
N ALA A 38 -1.77 -19.03 21.68
CA ALA A 38 -1.69 -17.91 22.60
C ALA A 38 -0.25 -17.78 23.08
N ALA A 39 0.41 -16.66 22.79
CA ALA A 39 1.68 -16.35 23.43
C ALA A 39 1.41 -16.00 24.91
N ASN A 40 2.29 -16.45 25.79
CA ASN A 40 2.16 -16.30 27.23
C ASN A 40 2.17 -14.81 27.60
N GLY A 41 1.02 -14.25 28.00
CA GLY A 41 0.87 -12.84 28.40
C GLY A 41 -0.36 -12.11 27.84
N ASP A 42 -1.01 -12.62 26.79
CA ASP A 42 -2.22 -12.00 26.25
C ASP A 42 -3.45 -12.38 27.07
N SER A 43 -4.18 -11.37 27.58
CA SER A 43 -5.45 -11.63 28.28
C SER A 43 -6.52 -12.07 27.28
N ILE A 44 -7.21 -13.17 27.58
CA ILE A 44 -8.31 -13.74 26.77
C ILE A 44 -9.46 -12.74 26.52
N THR A 45 -9.53 -11.66 27.30
CA THR A 45 -10.53 -10.59 27.19
C THR A 45 -10.18 -9.48 26.20
N GLU A 46 -8.93 -9.37 25.74
CA GLU A 46 -8.57 -8.45 24.65
C GLU A 46 -8.77 -9.14 23.31
N GLN A 47 -10.04 -9.28 22.91
CA GLN A 47 -10.37 -9.53 21.52
C GLN A 47 -10.02 -8.27 20.72
N LYS A 48 -8.74 -8.17 20.35
CA LYS A 48 -8.20 -7.18 19.43
C LYS A 48 -9.11 -7.17 18.19
N PRO A 49 -9.68 -6.02 17.76
CA PRO A 49 -10.63 -5.91 16.63
C PRO A 49 -10.07 -6.36 15.27
N TYR A 50 -8.86 -6.91 15.24
CA TYR A 50 -8.13 -7.33 14.08
C TYR A 50 -8.58 -8.71 13.55
N SER A 51 -9.10 -9.63 14.38
CA SER A 51 -9.47 -10.98 13.89
C SER A 51 -10.73 -10.96 13.01
N SER A 52 -11.74 -10.15 13.38
CA SER A 52 -12.97 -9.99 12.59
C SER A 52 -12.72 -9.23 11.28
N HIS A 53 -11.72 -8.34 11.24
CA HIS A 53 -11.33 -7.64 10.02
C HIS A 53 -10.66 -8.58 8.99
N ILE A 54 -9.84 -9.54 9.46
CA ILE A 54 -9.21 -10.56 8.61
C ILE A 54 -10.27 -11.48 7.99
N GLU A 55 -11.28 -11.90 8.77
CA GLU A 55 -12.37 -12.76 8.28
C GLU A 55 -13.32 -12.02 7.31
N ALA A 56 -13.60 -10.74 7.54
CA ALA A 56 -14.43 -9.93 6.65
C ALA A 56 -13.74 -9.68 5.29
N ILE A 57 -12.44 -9.37 5.29
CA ILE A 57 -11.65 -9.18 4.04
C ILE A 57 -11.52 -10.50 3.27
N ALA A 58 -11.49 -11.65 3.96
CA ALA A 58 -11.43 -12.94 3.30
C ALA A 58 -12.70 -13.29 2.50
N ASN A 59 -13.86 -12.74 2.87
CA ASN A 59 -15.15 -13.03 2.23
C ASN A 59 -15.33 -12.35 0.86
N ASP A 60 -14.69 -11.21 0.60
CA ASP A 60 -14.79 -10.47 -0.68
C ASP A 60 -13.94 -11.07 -1.82
N TYR A 61 -13.08 -12.05 -1.52
CA TYR A 61 -12.18 -12.71 -2.49
C TYR A 61 -12.47 -14.20 -2.64
N LEU A 62 -13.67 -14.66 -2.24
CA LEU A 62 -14.02 -16.07 -2.33
C LEU A 62 -14.20 -16.50 -3.80
N ILE A 63 -13.21 -17.17 -4.36
CA ILE A 63 -13.51 -18.29 -5.26
C ILE A 63 -14.24 -19.30 -4.39
N ARG A 64 -15.57 -19.34 -4.49
CA ARG A 64 -16.34 -20.36 -3.77
C ARG A 64 -15.89 -21.71 -4.29
N ASP A 65 -15.41 -22.55 -3.38
CA ASP A 65 -15.05 -23.93 -3.69
C ASP A 65 -16.31 -24.65 -4.19
N ASN A 66 -16.36 -24.86 -5.49
CA ASN A 66 -17.37 -25.67 -6.16
C ASN A 66 -16.65 -26.74 -6.99
N ILE A 67 -15.67 -27.39 -6.36
CA ILE A 67 -14.87 -28.44 -6.96
C ILE A 67 -15.80 -29.58 -7.39
N LYS A 68 -15.83 -29.86 -8.69
CA LYS A 68 -16.60 -30.95 -9.31
C LYS A 68 -15.74 -32.17 -9.59
N HIS A 69 -14.45 -31.93 -9.84
CA HIS A 69 -13.50 -32.95 -10.26
C HIS A 69 -12.25 -32.86 -9.41
N THR A 70 -11.75 -34.01 -8.98
CA THR A 70 -10.46 -34.15 -8.30
C THR A 70 -9.56 -35.04 -9.14
N ILE A 71 -8.33 -34.59 -9.36
CA ILE A 71 -7.28 -35.33 -10.06
C ILE A 71 -6.13 -35.52 -9.08
N VAL A 72 -5.63 -36.75 -8.94
CA VAL A 72 -4.50 -37.08 -8.08
C VAL A 72 -3.23 -37.22 -8.90
N VAL A 73 -2.17 -36.51 -8.50
CA VAL A 73 -0.84 -36.64 -9.09
C VAL A 73 0.10 -37.32 -8.09
N ASP A 74 0.79 -38.35 -8.55
CA ASP A 74 1.74 -39.12 -7.75
C ASP A 74 2.94 -39.54 -8.60
N ILE A 75 4.12 -39.02 -8.26
CA ILE A 75 5.37 -39.34 -8.97
C ILE A 75 5.71 -40.84 -8.97
N THR A 76 5.13 -41.63 -8.06
CA THR A 76 5.33 -43.08 -7.97
C THR A 76 4.39 -43.89 -8.87
N GLY A 77 3.44 -43.23 -9.54
CA GLY A 77 2.44 -43.88 -10.41
C GLY A 77 1.16 -44.33 -9.71
N GLY A 78 0.99 -44.01 -8.42
CA GLY A 78 -0.21 -44.35 -7.64
C GLY A 78 -1.39 -43.38 -7.77
N GLY A 79 -1.34 -42.41 -8.69
CA GLY A 79 -2.37 -41.41 -8.96
C GLY A 79 -2.86 -41.47 -10.40
N ASP A 80 -3.77 -40.57 -10.79
CA ASP A 80 -4.29 -40.45 -12.15
C ASP A 80 -3.19 -40.04 -13.14
N TYR A 81 -2.22 -39.26 -12.68
CA TYR A 81 -1.05 -38.83 -13.45
C TYR A 81 0.24 -38.92 -12.63
N VAL A 82 1.37 -39.11 -13.32
CA VAL A 82 2.71 -39.07 -12.72
C VAL A 82 3.26 -37.64 -12.68
N ASN A 83 2.91 -36.81 -13.67
CA ASN A 83 3.36 -35.42 -13.80
C ASN A 83 2.21 -34.44 -13.67
N ILE A 84 2.50 -33.27 -13.10
CA ILE A 84 1.51 -32.20 -12.90
C ILE A 84 1.15 -31.55 -14.24
N SER A 85 2.10 -31.43 -15.17
CA SER A 85 1.86 -30.91 -16.52
C SER A 85 0.78 -31.68 -17.28
N ASP A 86 0.75 -33.01 -17.11
CA ASP A 86 -0.17 -33.88 -17.83
C ASP A 86 -1.58 -33.75 -17.23
N ALA A 87 -1.68 -33.70 -15.90
CA ALA A 87 -2.93 -33.40 -15.20
C ALA A 87 -3.51 -32.03 -15.60
N VAL A 88 -2.65 -31.00 -15.69
CA VAL A 88 -3.05 -29.65 -16.14
C VAL A 88 -3.57 -29.67 -17.58
N LYS A 89 -2.87 -30.36 -18.51
CA LYS A 89 -3.26 -30.46 -19.93
C LYS A 89 -4.55 -31.27 -20.15
N ALA A 90 -4.86 -32.21 -19.27
CA ALA A 90 -6.05 -33.05 -19.38
C ALA A 90 -7.35 -32.28 -19.10
N ILE A 91 -7.27 -31.16 -18.39
CA ILE A 91 -8.42 -30.32 -18.06
C ILE A 91 -8.70 -29.39 -19.25
N THR A 92 -9.83 -29.61 -19.92
CA THR A 92 -10.20 -28.87 -21.15
C THR A 92 -11.51 -28.10 -21.05
N ASP A 93 -12.28 -28.31 -19.99
CA ASP A 93 -13.65 -27.80 -19.80
C ASP A 93 -13.82 -27.08 -18.44
N SER A 94 -12.72 -26.63 -17.82
CA SER A 94 -12.80 -25.95 -16.54
C SER A 94 -13.44 -24.57 -16.67
N SER A 95 -14.28 -24.24 -15.69
CA SER A 95 -15.01 -22.98 -15.64
C SER A 95 -15.43 -22.66 -14.20
N PHE A 96 -16.04 -21.49 -13.98
CA PHE A 96 -16.57 -21.14 -12.67
C PHE A 96 -17.58 -22.17 -12.14
N ALA A 97 -18.39 -22.76 -13.04
CA ALA A 97 -19.38 -23.79 -12.71
C ALA A 97 -18.80 -25.21 -12.65
N ASN A 98 -17.64 -25.42 -13.28
CA ASN A 98 -16.98 -26.72 -13.43
C ASN A 98 -15.52 -26.63 -12.95
N GLN A 99 -15.32 -26.59 -11.63
CA GLN A 99 -14.00 -26.39 -11.05
C GLN A 99 -13.27 -27.72 -10.82
N TYR A 100 -11.95 -27.68 -10.94
CA TYR A 100 -11.06 -28.83 -10.74
C TYR A 100 -10.12 -28.60 -9.56
N GLU A 101 -9.82 -29.67 -8.82
CA GLU A 101 -8.72 -29.70 -7.85
C GLU A 101 -7.69 -30.76 -8.24
N ILE A 102 -6.45 -30.34 -8.46
CA ILE A 102 -5.29 -31.22 -8.65
C ILE A 102 -4.62 -31.40 -7.29
N GLN A 103 -4.74 -32.60 -6.71
CA GLN A 103 -4.12 -33.00 -5.45
C GLN A 103 -2.80 -33.71 -5.71
N ILE A 104 -1.70 -33.18 -5.19
CA ILE A 104 -0.36 -33.68 -5.44
C ILE A 104 0.17 -34.37 -4.18
N ARG A 105 0.54 -35.65 -4.31
CA ARG A 105 1.20 -36.40 -3.23
C ARG A 105 2.64 -35.94 -3.01
N PRO A 106 3.20 -36.14 -1.80
CA PRO A 106 4.59 -35.79 -1.48
C PRO A 106 5.58 -36.21 -2.57
N GLY A 107 6.50 -35.32 -2.92
CA GLY A 107 7.46 -35.59 -3.98
C GLY A 107 8.11 -34.34 -4.55
N ARG A 108 9.12 -34.56 -5.38
CA ARG A 108 9.87 -33.51 -6.06
C ARG A 108 9.61 -33.60 -7.57
N TYR A 109 8.76 -32.72 -8.07
CA TYR A 109 8.27 -32.72 -9.44
C TYR A 109 9.05 -31.72 -10.28
N LYS A 110 9.80 -32.23 -11.26
CA LYS A 110 10.40 -31.39 -12.30
C LYS A 110 9.31 -31.05 -13.28
N ASN A 111 9.03 -29.77 -13.49
CA ASN A 111 8.02 -29.35 -14.45
C ASN A 111 8.64 -28.47 -15.53
N GLU A 112 8.09 -28.60 -16.74
CA GLU A 112 8.08 -27.52 -17.72
C GLU A 112 7.20 -26.37 -17.19
N MET A 113 7.18 -25.25 -17.89
CA MET A 113 6.30 -24.13 -17.55
C MET A 113 4.84 -24.60 -17.45
N LEU A 114 4.26 -24.57 -16.25
CA LEU A 114 2.87 -24.91 -16.02
C LEU A 114 1.98 -23.72 -16.41
N VAL A 115 0.93 -24.00 -17.17
CA VAL A 115 -0.11 -23.02 -17.53
C VAL A 115 -1.47 -23.58 -17.07
N PRO A 116 -1.85 -23.39 -15.80
CA PRO A 116 -3.10 -23.94 -15.27
C PRO A 116 -4.32 -23.35 -15.98
N PRO A 117 -5.35 -24.16 -16.32
CA PRO A 117 -6.58 -23.64 -16.89
C PRO A 117 -7.41 -22.89 -15.83
N PRO A 118 -8.42 -22.11 -16.24
CA PRO A 118 -9.19 -21.27 -15.33
C PRO A 118 -9.94 -22.09 -14.28
N TYR A 119 -10.09 -21.52 -13.09
CA TYR A 119 -10.81 -22.09 -11.94
C TYR A 119 -10.28 -23.44 -11.46
N CYS A 120 -8.97 -23.64 -11.56
CA CYS A 120 -8.27 -24.81 -11.04
C CYS A 120 -7.58 -24.50 -9.71
N THR A 121 -7.68 -25.46 -8.78
CA THR A 121 -6.88 -25.50 -7.55
C THR A 121 -5.74 -26.49 -7.71
N ILE A 122 -4.51 -26.07 -7.46
CA ILE A 122 -3.33 -26.95 -7.39
C ILE A 122 -2.90 -27.01 -5.92
N ARG A 123 -2.97 -28.20 -5.32
CA ARG A 123 -2.78 -28.40 -3.89
C ARG A 123 -1.76 -29.50 -3.60
N GLY A 124 -0.77 -29.20 -2.77
CA GLY A 124 0.00 -30.23 -2.08
C GLY A 124 -0.82 -30.87 -0.96
N MET A 125 -0.99 -32.19 -0.97
CA MET A 125 -1.81 -32.90 0.02
C MET A 125 -1.28 -32.73 1.44
N ILE A 126 0.05 -32.67 1.58
CA ILE A 126 0.73 -32.42 2.86
C ILE A 126 1.53 -31.12 2.74
N PRO A 127 1.30 -30.11 3.60
CA PRO A 127 2.10 -28.89 3.66
C PRO A 127 3.61 -29.14 3.61
N GLY A 128 4.31 -28.42 2.74
CA GLY A 128 5.77 -28.48 2.61
C GLY A 128 6.35 -29.78 2.02
N SER A 129 5.51 -30.69 1.54
CA SER A 129 5.95 -32.00 1.01
C SER A 129 6.07 -32.06 -0.52
N VAL A 130 5.51 -31.09 -1.23
CA VAL A 130 5.49 -31.04 -2.70
C VAL A 130 6.40 -29.93 -3.18
N ILE A 131 7.48 -30.31 -3.86
CA ILE A 131 8.46 -29.39 -4.42
C ILE A 131 8.29 -29.35 -5.94
N LEU A 132 7.83 -28.22 -6.45
CA LEU A 132 7.85 -27.88 -7.87
C LEU A 132 9.18 -27.20 -8.16
N TRP A 133 10.00 -27.80 -9.01
CA TRP A 133 11.32 -27.26 -9.28
C TRP A 133 11.65 -27.27 -10.76
N THR A 134 12.57 -26.39 -11.13
CA THR A 134 13.17 -26.39 -12.45
C THR A 134 14.60 -25.84 -12.34
N ASN A 135 15.45 -26.28 -13.26
CA ASN A 135 16.81 -25.79 -13.44
C ASN A 135 17.07 -25.31 -14.88
N SER A 136 16.00 -24.99 -15.62
CA SER A 136 16.08 -24.71 -17.05
C SER A 136 16.81 -23.39 -17.31
N GLN A 137 17.88 -23.47 -18.12
CA GLN A 137 18.51 -22.29 -18.73
C GLN A 137 17.83 -21.90 -20.05
N ASP A 138 16.84 -22.67 -20.48
CA ASP A 138 16.09 -22.38 -21.70
C ASP A 138 15.41 -21.02 -21.59
N PRO A 139 15.71 -20.06 -22.49
CA PRO A 139 15.03 -18.77 -22.54
C PRO A 139 13.51 -18.88 -22.74
N ALA A 140 13.00 -20.00 -23.25
CA ALA A 140 11.57 -20.28 -23.38
C ALA A 140 10.92 -20.70 -22.05
N HIS A 141 11.71 -21.19 -21.08
CA HIS A 141 11.24 -21.57 -19.75
C HIS A 141 11.62 -20.51 -18.72
N GLN A 142 10.86 -19.43 -18.72
CA GLN A 142 11.09 -18.27 -17.86
C GLN A 142 10.45 -18.39 -16.48
N GLU A 143 9.58 -19.38 -16.25
CA GLU A 143 8.90 -19.59 -14.97
C GLU A 143 8.50 -21.05 -14.69
N ILE A 144 8.20 -21.38 -13.43
CA ILE A 144 7.60 -22.68 -13.06
C ILE A 144 6.10 -22.65 -13.35
N VAL A 145 5.43 -21.55 -13.01
CA VAL A 145 4.00 -21.36 -13.26
C VAL A 145 3.77 -20.01 -13.93
N ASN A 146 3.09 -20.02 -15.06
CA ASN A 146 2.47 -18.84 -15.67
C ASN A 146 0.98 -18.84 -15.30
N ALA A 147 0.63 -18.09 -14.26
CA ALA A 147 -0.72 -18.00 -13.75
C ALA A 147 -1.51 -17.01 -14.61
N GLY A 148 -2.21 -17.51 -15.63
CA GLY A 148 -2.98 -16.70 -16.56
C GLY A 148 -4.45 -16.51 -16.17
N TYR A 149 -4.98 -17.25 -15.19
CA TYR A 149 -6.42 -17.30 -14.92
C TYR A 149 -6.71 -17.35 -13.41
N SER A 150 -7.98 -17.16 -13.07
CA SER A 150 -8.47 -17.41 -11.71
C SER A 150 -8.11 -18.81 -11.23
N GLY A 151 -7.67 -18.95 -9.99
CA GLY A 151 -7.25 -20.25 -9.47
C GLY A 151 -6.68 -20.19 -8.06
N ARG A 152 -6.31 -21.36 -7.52
CA ARG A 152 -5.74 -21.48 -6.18
C ARG A 152 -4.47 -22.31 -6.19
N TYR A 153 -3.49 -21.92 -5.36
CA TYR A 153 -2.21 -22.62 -5.20
C TYR A 153 -1.96 -22.80 -3.70
N ILE A 154 -1.89 -24.05 -3.25
CA ILE A 154 -1.95 -24.34 -1.80
C ILE A 154 -0.89 -25.37 -1.42
N ASN A 155 -0.14 -25.12 -0.34
CA ASN A 155 0.80 -26.09 0.25
C ASN A 155 1.97 -26.50 -0.69
N LEU A 156 2.42 -25.60 -1.56
CA LEU A 156 3.45 -25.89 -2.56
C LEU A 156 4.78 -25.21 -2.22
N ILE A 157 5.90 -25.87 -2.52
CA ILE A 157 7.24 -25.27 -2.54
C ILE A 157 7.64 -25.07 -3.99
N PHE A 158 7.93 -23.83 -4.39
CA PHE A 158 8.49 -23.48 -5.69
C PHE A 158 9.99 -23.23 -5.55
N ASP A 159 10.80 -24.09 -6.17
CA ASP A 159 12.26 -24.05 -6.12
C ASP A 159 12.84 -23.81 -7.53
N ALA A 160 13.03 -22.54 -7.89
CA ALA A 160 13.58 -22.14 -9.17
C ALA A 160 15.10 -21.95 -9.07
N ASN A 161 15.84 -22.71 -9.87
CA ASN A 161 17.27 -22.51 -10.10
C ASN A 161 17.52 -22.21 -11.57
N TYR A 162 18.42 -21.31 -11.89
CA TYR A 162 18.75 -20.93 -13.28
C TYR A 162 17.61 -20.42 -14.19
N VAL A 163 16.40 -20.24 -13.66
CA VAL A 163 15.22 -19.80 -14.42
C VAL A 163 15.38 -18.38 -14.95
N GLY A 164 14.80 -18.10 -16.12
CA GLY A 164 14.89 -16.79 -16.76
C GLY A 164 14.35 -15.64 -15.92
N ASN A 165 13.16 -15.80 -15.34
CA ASN A 165 12.36 -14.72 -14.77
C ASN A 165 11.88 -15.01 -13.33
N ASN A 166 10.82 -15.82 -13.16
CA ASN A 166 10.11 -15.94 -11.88
C ASN A 166 9.87 -17.39 -11.44
N CYS A 167 9.63 -17.67 -10.16
CA CYS A 167 9.00 -18.95 -9.82
C CYS A 167 7.56 -18.96 -10.35
N MET A 168 6.84 -17.86 -10.13
CA MET A 168 5.47 -17.67 -10.58
C MET A 168 5.29 -16.30 -11.25
N ARG A 169 4.70 -16.30 -12.44
CA ARG A 169 4.48 -15.10 -13.25
C ARG A 169 2.99 -14.82 -13.43
N PHE A 170 2.63 -13.54 -13.34
CA PHE A 170 1.27 -13.02 -13.50
C PHE A 170 1.25 -11.90 -14.56
N ASP A 171 1.43 -12.28 -15.82
CA ASP A 171 1.54 -11.33 -16.92
C ASP A 171 0.92 -11.89 -18.21
N SER A 172 -0.40 -12.10 -18.17
CA SER A 172 -1.19 -12.62 -19.28
C SER A 172 -2.47 -11.79 -19.49
N PRO A 173 -2.88 -11.50 -20.74
CA PRO A 173 -4.15 -10.84 -21.05
C PRO A 173 -5.39 -11.47 -20.41
N THR A 174 -5.31 -12.77 -20.15
CA THR A 174 -6.38 -13.57 -19.55
C THR A 174 -6.60 -13.29 -18.06
N LEU A 175 -5.74 -12.48 -17.43
CA LEU A 175 -5.85 -12.09 -16.03
C LEU A 175 -6.92 -11.01 -15.76
N SER A 176 -7.55 -10.48 -16.80
CA SER A 176 -8.65 -9.52 -16.64
C SER A 176 -9.80 -10.15 -15.85
N ASN A 177 -10.19 -9.54 -14.74
CA ASN A 177 -11.16 -10.02 -13.75
C ASN A 177 -10.77 -11.33 -13.04
N ALA A 178 -9.50 -11.73 -13.11
CA ALA A 178 -9.05 -12.93 -12.42
C ALA A 178 -8.95 -12.71 -10.91
N VAL A 179 -9.28 -13.74 -10.15
CA VAL A 179 -9.04 -13.82 -8.70
C VAL A 179 -8.09 -14.97 -8.46
N ILE A 180 -6.95 -14.71 -7.85
CA ILE A 180 -5.94 -15.73 -7.57
C ILE A 180 -5.60 -15.76 -6.08
N ILE A 181 -5.61 -16.96 -5.51
CA ILE A 181 -5.32 -17.19 -4.11
C ILE A 181 -4.10 -18.11 -4.00
N VAL A 182 -3.10 -17.69 -3.23
CA VAL A 182 -1.89 -18.46 -2.97
C VAL A 182 -1.74 -18.61 -1.46
N GLU A 183 -1.76 -19.84 -0.95
CA GLU A 183 -1.87 -20.11 0.48
C GLU A 183 -0.81 -21.12 0.93
N ASN A 184 -0.09 -20.77 2.00
CA ASN A 184 0.91 -21.65 2.61
C ASN A 184 1.94 -22.19 1.59
N CYS A 185 2.42 -21.30 0.73
CA CYS A 185 3.41 -21.60 -0.30
C CYS A 185 4.78 -21.00 0.04
N GLN A 186 5.85 -21.66 -0.41
CA GLN A 186 7.21 -21.15 -0.30
C GLN A 186 7.79 -20.92 -1.69
N PHE A 187 8.38 -19.75 -1.92
CA PHE A 187 8.97 -19.38 -3.20
C PHE A 187 10.47 -19.13 -2.99
N THR A 188 11.30 -19.94 -3.63
CA THR A 188 12.75 -19.78 -3.63
C THR A 188 13.25 -19.59 -5.05
N HIS A 189 13.81 -18.41 -5.34
CA HIS A 189 14.48 -18.12 -6.61
C HIS A 189 16.00 -17.98 -6.41
N LYS A 190 16.78 -18.98 -6.82
CA LYS A 190 18.24 -19.07 -6.60
C LYS A 190 19.10 -18.27 -7.59
N GLY A 191 18.48 -17.61 -8.55
CA GLY A 191 19.16 -16.78 -9.55
C GLY A 191 19.62 -17.60 -10.77
N ASN A 192 20.17 -16.94 -11.79
CA ASN A 192 20.83 -17.61 -12.93
C ASN A 192 22.11 -16.91 -13.44
N GLY A 193 22.54 -15.83 -12.79
CA GLY A 193 23.68 -15.01 -13.22
C GLY A 193 23.36 -13.92 -14.25
N ARG A 194 22.14 -13.83 -14.81
CA ARG A 194 21.75 -12.81 -15.82
C ARG A 194 20.68 -11.82 -15.33
N GLY A 195 20.99 -10.87 -14.46
CA GLY A 195 20.06 -9.78 -14.11
C GLY A 195 18.91 -10.14 -13.15
N PRO A 196 17.91 -9.25 -13.01
CA PRO A 196 16.90 -9.32 -11.95
C PRO A 196 15.93 -10.48 -12.18
N ARG A 197 15.70 -11.26 -11.12
CA ARG A 197 14.87 -12.46 -11.05
C ARG A 197 14.25 -12.62 -9.70
N MET A 198 12.97 -12.94 -9.69
CA MET A 198 12.09 -12.70 -8.57
C MET A 198 11.38 -13.98 -8.16
N PRO A 199 11.10 -14.20 -6.87
CA PRO A 199 10.25 -15.32 -6.47
C PRO A 199 8.89 -15.25 -7.17
N VAL A 200 8.32 -14.06 -7.23
CA VAL A 200 7.03 -13.78 -7.87
C VAL A 200 7.13 -12.45 -8.60
N GLY A 201 6.43 -12.32 -9.73
CA GLY A 201 6.20 -11.02 -10.33
C GLY A 201 5.12 -11.00 -11.40
N GLY A 202 4.67 -9.79 -11.72
CA GLY A 202 3.54 -9.59 -12.61
C GLY A 202 3.29 -8.13 -12.99
N ALA A 203 2.27 -7.97 -13.81
CA ALA A 203 1.77 -6.67 -14.27
C ALA A 203 0.32 -6.47 -13.82
N ALA A 204 -0.14 -5.22 -13.78
CA ALA A 204 -1.54 -4.92 -13.54
C ALA A 204 -2.43 -5.32 -14.73
N TRP A 205 -3.65 -5.77 -14.43
CA TRP A 205 -4.68 -6.15 -15.39
C TRP A 205 -6.05 -5.70 -14.85
N PRO A 206 -7.04 -5.42 -15.72
CA PRO A 206 -8.34 -4.93 -15.27
C PRO A 206 -8.96 -5.81 -14.18
N ASN A 207 -9.30 -5.22 -13.04
CA ASN A 207 -9.96 -5.90 -11.92
C ASN A 207 -9.21 -7.16 -11.40
N LEU A 208 -7.90 -7.27 -11.64
CA LEU A 208 -7.10 -8.39 -11.15
C LEU A 208 -6.94 -8.30 -9.64
N LYS A 209 -7.20 -9.42 -8.96
CA LYS A 209 -7.10 -9.56 -7.51
C LYS A 209 -6.22 -10.74 -7.16
N ILE A 210 -5.21 -10.53 -6.32
CA ILE A 210 -4.30 -11.59 -5.89
C ILE A 210 -4.07 -11.51 -4.40
N VAL A 211 -4.28 -12.65 -3.72
CA VAL A 211 -4.12 -12.78 -2.28
C VAL A 211 -3.09 -13.85 -1.98
N PHE A 212 -2.01 -13.47 -1.31
CA PHE A 212 -1.03 -14.37 -0.72
C PHE A 212 -1.30 -14.49 0.78
N ARG A 213 -1.42 -15.72 1.30
CA ARG A 213 -1.61 -15.99 2.72
C ARG A 213 -0.53 -16.93 3.23
N GLN A 214 0.12 -16.57 4.33
CA GLN A 214 1.10 -17.41 5.02
C GLN A 214 2.19 -17.93 4.07
N CYS A 215 2.56 -17.11 3.07
CA CYS A 215 3.57 -17.47 2.08
C CYS A 215 4.95 -16.96 2.51
N GLN A 216 6.00 -17.64 2.05
CA GLN A 216 7.39 -17.23 2.25
C GLN A 216 8.07 -16.95 0.90
N PHE A 217 8.81 -15.84 0.83
CA PHE A 217 9.50 -15.42 -0.38
C PHE A 217 10.99 -15.19 -0.13
N THR A 218 11.81 -15.93 -0.89
CA THR A 218 13.27 -15.91 -0.81
C THR A 218 13.85 -15.79 -2.22
N GLY A 219 14.52 -14.67 -2.51
CA GLY A 219 15.21 -14.41 -3.76
C GLY A 219 16.73 -14.32 -3.59
N TYR A 220 17.49 -14.67 -4.63
CA TYR A 220 18.95 -14.61 -4.60
C TYR A 220 19.50 -13.17 -4.51
N ALA A 221 18.82 -12.23 -5.16
CA ALA A 221 19.24 -10.82 -5.18
C ALA A 221 18.08 -9.83 -5.40
N ASN A 222 16.87 -10.33 -5.72
CA ASN A 222 15.75 -9.46 -6.03
C ASN A 222 14.56 -9.79 -5.16
N VAL A 223 13.80 -8.74 -4.94
CA VAL A 223 12.50 -8.71 -4.31
C VAL A 223 11.44 -9.36 -5.20
N ILE A 224 10.27 -9.68 -4.64
CA ILE A 224 9.06 -9.78 -5.45
C ILE A 224 8.88 -8.44 -6.14
N ALA A 225 8.52 -8.39 -7.42
CA ALA A 225 8.07 -7.12 -7.98
C ALA A 225 6.79 -7.21 -8.77
N TRP A 226 6.06 -6.12 -8.67
CA TRP A 226 4.90 -5.86 -9.47
C TRP A 226 5.06 -4.53 -10.15
N HIS A 227 4.42 -4.37 -11.29
CA HIS A 227 4.28 -3.06 -11.90
C HIS A 227 2.88 -2.86 -12.44
N ASN A 228 2.49 -1.60 -12.56
CA ASN A 228 1.30 -1.29 -13.34
C ASN A 228 1.53 -1.63 -14.81
N LYS A 229 0.48 -1.71 -15.61
CA LYS A 229 0.68 -1.98 -17.03
C LYS A 229 0.87 -0.66 -17.77
N GLU A 230 1.99 -0.58 -18.50
CA GLU A 230 2.41 0.62 -19.21
C GLU A 230 1.31 1.13 -20.14
N ASN A 231 0.96 2.40 -19.98
CA ASN A 231 -0.01 3.14 -20.80
C ASN A 231 -1.40 2.53 -20.85
N THR A 232 -1.84 1.96 -19.74
CA THR A 232 -3.19 1.43 -19.59
C THR A 232 -3.80 2.02 -18.34
N ASP A 233 -5.12 1.96 -18.19
CA ASP A 233 -5.83 2.32 -16.95
C ASP A 233 -5.95 1.10 -16.00
N TYR A 234 -5.05 0.12 -16.14
CA TYR A 234 -5.17 -1.14 -15.42
C TYR A 234 -4.58 -1.02 -14.01
N ALA A 235 -5.39 -1.36 -13.03
CA ALA A 235 -5.00 -1.46 -11.63
C ALA A 235 -5.08 -2.91 -11.15
N VAL A 236 -4.17 -3.30 -10.26
CA VAL A 236 -4.20 -4.59 -9.57
C VAL A 236 -4.45 -4.37 -8.08
N ASP A 237 -5.09 -5.34 -7.45
CA ASP A 237 -5.22 -5.41 -6.00
C ASP A 237 -4.44 -6.60 -5.45
N LEU A 238 -3.35 -6.30 -4.75
CA LEU A 238 -2.43 -7.27 -4.17
C LEU A 238 -2.54 -7.27 -2.65
N LYS A 239 -2.70 -8.45 -2.07
CA LYS A 239 -2.74 -8.62 -0.61
C LYS A 239 -1.77 -9.67 -0.13
N PHE A 240 -1.04 -9.37 0.93
CA PHE A 240 -0.12 -10.26 1.62
C PHE A 240 -0.54 -10.38 3.09
N LEU A 241 -0.98 -11.56 3.50
CA LEU A 241 -1.56 -11.82 4.80
C LEU A 241 -0.71 -12.83 5.57
N GLY A 242 -0.01 -12.41 6.61
CA GLY A 242 0.89 -13.29 7.38
C GLY A 242 2.07 -13.80 6.57
N CYS A 243 2.48 -13.09 5.51
CA CYS A 243 3.57 -13.50 4.64
C CYS A 243 4.95 -13.12 5.21
N SER A 244 6.00 -13.76 4.70
CA SER A 244 7.38 -13.43 5.06
C SER A 244 8.25 -13.14 3.84
N PHE A 245 9.07 -12.10 3.94
CA PHE A 245 9.91 -11.58 2.85
C PHE A 245 11.36 -11.55 3.31
N VAL A 246 12.21 -12.35 2.68
CA VAL A 246 13.65 -12.33 2.97
C VAL A 246 14.32 -11.14 2.30
N ASN A 247 13.99 -10.86 1.04
CA ASN A 247 14.68 -9.84 0.24
C ASN A 247 13.88 -8.55 0.07
N GLY A 248 12.57 -8.55 0.35
CA GLY A 248 11.69 -7.37 0.27
C GLY A 248 10.66 -7.45 -0.85
N PHE A 249 10.14 -6.30 -1.27
CA PHE A 249 9.13 -6.14 -2.33
C PHE A 249 9.45 -4.92 -3.20
N SER A 250 9.05 -4.91 -4.48
CA SER A 250 9.12 -3.71 -5.32
C SER A 250 7.81 -3.43 -6.06
N ALA A 251 7.36 -2.18 -5.98
CA ALA A 251 6.16 -1.67 -6.63
C ALA A 251 6.55 -0.68 -7.73
N GLY A 252 6.27 -1.03 -8.98
CA GLY A 252 6.60 -0.24 -10.16
C GLY A 252 5.43 0.59 -10.67
N SER A 253 5.60 1.90 -10.74
CA SER A 253 4.68 2.78 -11.46
C SER A 253 5.25 3.00 -12.86
N VAL A 254 4.50 2.63 -13.89
CA VAL A 254 5.01 2.64 -15.28
C VAL A 254 4.02 3.26 -16.28
N GLY A 255 2.96 3.94 -15.81
CA GLY A 255 1.96 4.55 -16.69
C GLY A 255 0.57 3.93 -16.59
N GLY A 256 0.20 3.36 -15.45
CA GLY A 256 -1.09 2.72 -15.16
C GLY A 256 -2.30 3.64 -14.96
N PHE A 257 -2.13 4.97 -14.83
CA PHE A 257 -3.15 6.03 -14.58
C PHE A 257 -4.06 5.85 -13.35
N ASN A 258 -4.63 4.66 -13.16
CA ASN A 258 -5.34 4.20 -11.99
C ASN A 258 -4.34 3.64 -10.98
N ALA A 259 -4.62 3.89 -9.70
CA ALA A 259 -3.78 3.38 -8.63
C ALA A 259 -4.08 1.90 -8.38
N SER A 260 -3.04 1.07 -8.44
CA SER A 260 -3.05 -0.28 -7.89
C SER A 260 -3.03 -0.24 -6.37
N THR A 261 -3.59 -1.25 -5.72
CA THR A 261 -3.58 -1.39 -4.26
C THR A 261 -2.63 -2.50 -3.83
N LEU A 262 -1.90 -2.25 -2.75
CA LEU A 262 -0.97 -3.18 -2.14
C LEU A 262 -1.17 -3.20 -0.64
N GLU A 263 -1.68 -4.30 -0.11
CA GLU A 263 -1.95 -4.48 1.33
C GLU A 263 -0.98 -5.49 1.95
N PHE A 264 -0.31 -5.11 3.05
CA PHE A 264 0.46 -6.03 3.89
C PHE A 264 -0.14 -6.10 5.30
N SER A 265 -0.57 -7.28 5.74
CA SER A 265 -1.20 -7.45 7.04
C SER A 265 -0.56 -8.61 7.79
N GLY A 266 0.03 -8.33 8.96
CA GLY A 266 0.71 -9.33 9.78
C GLY A 266 1.99 -9.92 9.15
N CYS A 267 2.62 -9.23 8.20
CA CYS A 267 3.78 -9.75 7.47
C CYS A 267 5.10 -9.56 8.24
N THR A 268 6.14 -10.31 7.87
CA THR A 268 7.51 -10.17 8.44
C THR A 268 8.53 -9.95 7.33
N PHE A 269 9.39 -8.95 7.49
CA PHE A 269 10.47 -8.59 6.57
C PHE A 269 11.82 -8.78 7.27
N TYR A 270 12.67 -9.68 6.77
CA TYR A 270 13.93 -10.08 7.43
C TYR A 270 15.14 -9.23 7.03
N GLY A 271 14.94 -7.94 6.75
CA GLY A 271 15.97 -7.02 6.24
C GLY A 271 15.78 -6.64 4.75
N GLY A 272 14.76 -7.21 4.11
CA GLY A 272 14.29 -6.76 2.81
C GLY A 272 13.46 -5.49 2.90
N VAL A 273 13.73 -4.53 2.02
CA VAL A 273 12.97 -3.27 1.92
C VAL A 273 11.85 -3.38 0.88
N VAL A 274 10.77 -2.64 1.07
CA VAL A 274 9.75 -2.39 0.06
C VAL A 274 10.15 -1.15 -0.72
N THR A 275 10.47 -1.29 -2.00
CA THR A 275 10.89 -0.17 -2.85
C THR A 275 9.79 0.23 -3.82
N GLY A 276 9.51 1.52 -3.92
CA GLY A 276 8.83 2.05 -5.09
C GLY A 276 9.84 2.27 -6.21
N TYR A 277 9.48 2.00 -7.46
CA TYR A 277 10.19 2.54 -8.62
C TYR A 277 9.22 3.21 -9.57
N ILE A 278 9.69 4.24 -10.27
CA ILE A 278 8.93 4.95 -11.29
C ILE A 278 9.70 4.73 -12.60
N SER A 279 9.06 4.09 -13.58
CA SER A 279 9.64 4.03 -14.93
C SER A 279 9.41 5.36 -15.64
N ASN A 280 10.31 5.66 -16.58
CA ASN A 280 10.11 6.75 -17.51
C ASN A 280 8.87 6.48 -18.37
N LEU A 281 7.97 7.46 -18.39
CA LEU A 281 6.82 7.50 -19.29
C LEU A 281 7.27 7.31 -20.74
N ARG A 282 6.73 6.32 -21.44
CA ARG A 282 6.96 6.15 -22.88
C ARG A 282 5.66 6.37 -23.65
N ASN A 283 5.63 7.34 -24.57
CA ASN A 283 4.61 7.46 -25.62
C ASN A 283 3.14 7.40 -25.14
N VAL A 284 2.75 8.28 -24.22
CA VAL A 284 1.42 8.25 -23.60
C VAL A 284 0.50 9.30 -24.26
N PRO A 285 -0.65 8.91 -24.85
CA PRO A 285 -1.57 9.88 -25.52
C PRO A 285 -2.38 10.74 -24.55
N GLU A 286 -2.58 10.28 -23.30
CA GLU A 286 -3.41 10.96 -22.29
C GLU A 286 -2.58 11.49 -21.10
N LEU A 287 -1.41 12.08 -21.37
CA LEU A 287 -0.48 12.57 -20.34
C LEU A 287 -1.09 13.54 -19.32
N TRP A 288 -2.20 14.20 -19.66
CA TRP A 288 -2.94 15.06 -18.72
C TRP A 288 -3.59 14.30 -17.54
N LYS A 289 -3.74 12.96 -17.65
CA LYS A 289 -4.18 12.08 -16.55
C LYS A 289 -3.05 11.68 -15.62
N TYR A 290 -1.80 11.96 -15.98
CA TYR A 290 -0.66 11.44 -15.23
C TYR A 290 -0.49 12.17 -13.89
N PRO A 291 -0.39 11.45 -12.76
CA PRO A 291 -0.19 12.08 -11.47
C PRO A 291 1.16 12.78 -11.35
N ALA A 292 1.17 13.94 -10.71
CA ALA A 292 2.36 14.66 -10.29
C ALA A 292 3.21 13.80 -9.32
N ASN A 293 2.59 13.00 -8.46
CA ASN A 293 3.35 12.10 -7.58
C ASN A 293 3.97 10.90 -8.31
N ARG A 294 3.50 10.62 -9.54
CA ARG A 294 3.85 9.46 -10.37
C ARG A 294 3.73 8.10 -9.68
N ASN A 295 3.23 8.07 -8.45
CA ASN A 295 3.13 6.87 -7.66
C ASN A 295 1.71 6.35 -7.84
N GLU A 296 1.62 5.27 -8.59
CA GLU A 296 0.37 4.65 -9.00
C GLU A 296 0.05 3.45 -8.11
N TRP A 297 0.54 3.48 -6.87
CA TRP A 297 0.29 2.48 -5.84
C TRP A 297 -0.28 3.13 -4.59
N ILE A 298 -1.33 2.55 -4.05
CA ILE A 298 -1.84 2.81 -2.71
C ILE A 298 -1.40 1.64 -1.83
N ILE A 299 -0.56 1.92 -0.85
CA ILE A 299 0.06 0.92 0.02
C ILE A 299 -0.63 0.99 1.39
N THR A 300 -1.28 -0.10 1.82
CA THR A 300 -2.00 -0.20 3.09
C THR A 300 -1.49 -1.37 3.92
N GLY A 301 -1.81 -1.39 5.22
CA GLY A 301 -1.38 -2.51 6.05
C GLY A 301 -1.37 -2.25 7.55
N TYR A 302 -1.22 -3.33 8.32
CA TYR A 302 -1.12 -3.29 9.78
C TYR A 302 -0.37 -4.52 10.34
N GLY A 303 0.21 -4.38 11.53
CA GLY A 303 0.84 -5.50 12.25
C GLY A 303 2.06 -6.12 11.56
N ASN A 304 2.72 -5.38 10.65
CA ASN A 304 3.91 -5.85 9.94
C ASN A 304 5.17 -5.66 10.80
N LYS A 305 6.12 -6.59 10.70
CA LYS A 305 7.42 -6.54 11.39
C LYS A 305 8.54 -6.26 10.39
N GLY A 306 9.38 -5.25 10.64
CA GLY A 306 10.53 -4.88 9.81
C GLY A 306 10.17 -4.28 8.43
N PHE A 307 8.94 -3.81 8.24
CA PHE A 307 8.49 -3.25 6.97
C PHE A 307 9.13 -1.88 6.72
N VAL A 308 10.08 -1.75 5.80
CA VAL A 308 10.61 -0.45 5.38
C VAL A 308 10.07 -0.10 4.01
N TYR A 309 9.41 1.05 3.84
CA TYR A 309 9.13 1.58 2.51
C TYR A 309 10.16 2.62 2.11
N ILE A 310 10.91 2.34 1.04
CA ILE A 310 11.80 3.29 0.39
C ILE A 310 11.07 3.84 -0.83
N PRO A 311 10.68 5.12 -0.82
CA PRO A 311 10.13 5.74 -2.01
C PRO A 311 11.14 5.70 -3.17
N PRO A 312 10.68 5.75 -4.43
CA PRO A 312 11.58 5.87 -5.58
C PRO A 312 12.57 7.02 -5.36
N GLU A 313 13.87 6.77 -5.49
CA GLU A 313 14.89 7.81 -5.30
C GLU A 313 15.04 8.74 -6.51
N ASP A 314 14.35 8.44 -7.61
CA ASP A 314 14.57 9.13 -8.88
C ASP A 314 14.31 10.64 -8.81
N THR A 315 15.27 11.38 -9.38
CA THR A 315 15.27 12.83 -9.55
C THR A 315 14.19 13.35 -10.49
N ASP A 316 13.50 12.45 -11.19
CA ASP A 316 12.40 12.73 -12.12
C ASP A 316 11.03 12.72 -11.42
N GLY A 317 10.97 13.13 -10.15
CA GLY A 317 9.71 13.42 -9.46
C GLY A 317 8.84 14.36 -10.28
N GLY A 318 7.53 14.08 -10.35
CA GLY A 318 6.61 15.00 -11.04
C GLY A 318 6.46 16.33 -10.34
N GLU A 319 5.91 17.29 -11.06
CA GLU A 319 5.58 18.59 -10.50
C GLU A 319 4.08 18.77 -10.59
N GLY A 320 3.43 19.22 -9.53
CA GLY A 320 2.03 19.59 -9.55
C GLY A 320 1.86 21.09 -9.32
N LEU A 321 0.64 21.59 -9.47
CA LEU A 321 0.28 22.96 -9.07
C LEU A 321 -0.14 23.01 -7.60
N LEU A 322 0.38 23.98 -6.86
CA LEU A 322 0.01 24.28 -5.48
C LEU A 322 -0.55 25.68 -5.40
N LEU A 323 -1.75 25.83 -4.85
CA LEU A 323 -2.27 27.10 -4.35
C LEU A 323 -2.11 27.15 -2.84
N THR A 324 -1.49 28.20 -2.31
CA THR A 324 -1.35 28.41 -0.86
C THR A 324 -1.90 29.77 -0.47
N ALA A 325 -2.76 29.81 0.55
CA ALA A 325 -3.30 31.06 1.06
C ALA A 325 -2.18 31.91 1.68
N VAL A 326 -2.22 33.22 1.47
CA VAL A 326 -1.24 34.14 2.08
C VAL A 326 -1.43 34.16 3.59
N ASN A 327 -2.68 34.15 4.05
CA ASN A 327 -3.07 34.26 5.46
C ASN A 327 -3.55 32.91 6.03
N TYR A 328 -3.36 32.74 7.33
CA TYR A 328 -4.04 31.70 8.12
C TYR A 328 -5.55 31.92 8.12
N ASN A 329 -6.32 30.87 8.45
CA ASN A 329 -7.80 30.88 8.46
C ASN A 329 -8.47 31.25 7.13
N ALA A 330 -7.74 31.22 6.01
CA ALA A 330 -8.29 31.47 4.68
C ALA A 330 -8.28 30.17 3.86
N ASP A 331 -9.46 29.56 3.71
CA ASP A 331 -9.64 28.38 2.84
C ASP A 331 -9.51 28.75 1.37
N ILE A 332 -9.11 27.77 0.55
CA ILE A 332 -9.02 27.88 -0.91
C ILE A 332 -9.96 26.87 -1.55
N THR A 333 -10.76 27.35 -2.51
CA THR A 333 -11.50 26.49 -3.45
C THR A 333 -11.29 27.00 -4.88
N ILE A 334 -11.45 26.11 -5.86
CA ILE A 334 -11.30 26.43 -7.29
C ILE A 334 -12.52 25.99 -8.10
N SER A 335 -12.79 26.69 -9.19
CA SER A 335 -13.82 26.35 -10.18
C SER A 335 -13.46 26.92 -11.56
N GLY A 336 -14.27 26.62 -12.57
CA GLY A 336 -14.07 27.08 -13.94
C GLY A 336 -13.56 26.00 -14.89
N THR A 337 -13.58 26.30 -16.20
CA THR A 337 -13.29 25.33 -17.26
C THR A 337 -11.81 24.99 -17.41
N ALA A 338 -10.91 25.78 -16.82
CA ALA A 338 -9.47 25.50 -16.82
C ALA A 338 -9.04 24.52 -15.73
N VAL A 339 -9.87 24.22 -14.72
CA VAL A 339 -9.48 23.41 -13.56
C VAL A 339 -8.97 22.03 -13.98
N LEU A 340 -9.70 21.32 -14.83
CA LEU A 340 -9.30 20.00 -15.34
C LEU A 340 -7.96 20.06 -16.09
N SER A 341 -7.74 21.11 -16.89
CA SER A 341 -6.51 21.30 -17.66
C SER A 341 -5.29 21.64 -16.79
N LEU A 342 -5.49 22.20 -15.60
CA LEU A 342 -4.40 22.66 -14.73
C LEU A 342 -4.15 21.68 -13.58
N PHE A 343 -5.20 21.31 -12.85
CA PHE A 343 -5.12 20.52 -11.62
C PHE A 343 -5.40 19.03 -11.84
N GLY A 344 -6.02 18.65 -12.97
CA GLY A 344 -6.46 17.27 -13.22
C GLY A 344 -7.90 17.01 -12.78
N GLU A 345 -8.36 15.76 -12.89
CA GLU A 345 -9.73 15.34 -12.52
C GLU A 345 -9.98 15.43 -11.01
N THR A 346 -8.92 15.30 -10.22
CA THR A 346 -8.96 15.38 -8.76
C THR A 346 -7.92 16.37 -8.25
N TYR A 347 -8.15 16.89 -7.05
CA TYR A 347 -7.19 17.72 -6.33
C TYR A 347 -7.40 17.52 -4.83
N LYS A 348 -6.35 17.77 -4.04
CA LYS A 348 -6.39 17.66 -2.58
C LYS A 348 -6.49 19.05 -1.98
N THR A 349 -7.46 19.27 -1.11
CA THR A 349 -7.60 20.52 -0.36
C THR A 349 -7.21 20.31 1.09
N ILE A 350 -6.47 21.27 1.63
CA ILE A 350 -6.19 21.40 3.06
C ILE A 350 -6.88 22.66 3.53
N LEU A 351 -7.81 22.50 4.47
CA LEU A 351 -8.51 23.63 5.06
C LEU A 351 -7.61 24.38 6.01
N ALA A 352 -7.71 25.70 5.99
CA ALA A 352 -6.97 26.58 6.86
C ALA A 352 -7.45 26.46 8.32
N ASN A 353 -6.55 26.81 9.22
CA ASN A 353 -6.81 27.17 10.61
C ASN A 353 -5.78 28.23 11.04
N ASN A 354 -5.63 28.47 12.33
CA ASN A 354 -4.72 29.48 12.85
C ASN A 354 -3.22 29.08 12.81
N ARG A 355 -2.90 27.83 12.47
CA ARG A 355 -1.55 27.27 12.31
C ARG A 355 -1.26 26.73 10.91
N ILE A 356 -2.30 26.50 10.11
CA ILE A 356 -2.24 25.90 8.77
C ILE A 356 -2.89 26.87 7.79
N LYS A 357 -2.15 27.26 6.75
CA LYS A 357 -2.71 28.03 5.64
C LYS A 357 -3.55 27.09 4.76
N GLY A 358 -4.63 27.61 4.18
CA GLY A 358 -5.39 26.85 3.20
C GLY A 358 -4.51 26.49 2.01
N LYS A 359 -4.53 25.23 1.58
CA LYS A 359 -3.75 24.76 0.43
C LYS A 359 -4.62 23.95 -0.52
N LEU A 360 -4.25 23.94 -1.78
CA LEU A 360 -4.82 23.06 -2.80
C LEU A 360 -3.71 22.52 -3.69
N TYR A 361 -3.63 21.20 -3.78
CA TYR A 361 -2.64 20.46 -4.58
C TYR A 361 -3.34 19.85 -5.80
N GLY A 362 -2.88 20.22 -6.99
CA GLY A 362 -3.30 19.60 -8.23
C GLY A 362 -2.72 18.22 -8.39
N TYR A 363 -3.54 17.27 -8.81
CA TYR A 363 -3.11 15.90 -9.05
C TYR A 363 -2.24 15.75 -10.30
N ALA A 364 -2.47 16.56 -11.33
CA ALA A 364 -1.81 16.36 -12.63
C ALA A 364 -0.35 16.84 -12.68
N ASP A 365 0.52 16.07 -13.35
CA ASP A 365 1.90 16.45 -13.65
C ASP A 365 1.90 17.65 -14.62
N VAL A 366 2.64 18.69 -14.26
CA VAL A 366 2.79 19.96 -14.98
C VAL A 366 4.24 20.32 -15.22
N ARG A 367 5.14 19.32 -15.25
CA ARG A 367 6.55 19.61 -15.49
C ARG A 367 6.81 20.17 -16.87
N ASP A 368 7.82 21.03 -16.89
CA ASP A 368 8.55 21.39 -18.10
C ASP A 368 9.71 20.42 -18.32
N VAL A 369 9.43 19.25 -18.89
CA VAL A 369 10.45 18.24 -19.24
C VAL A 369 11.37 18.64 -20.41
N GLN A 370 11.24 19.85 -20.96
CA GLN A 370 11.96 20.28 -22.16
C GLN A 370 12.61 21.67 -22.08
N SER A 371 12.67 22.31 -20.91
CA SER A 371 13.44 23.55 -20.74
C SER A 371 14.88 23.36 -21.25
N GLY A 372 15.20 23.93 -22.42
CA GLY A 372 16.52 23.89 -23.06
C GLY A 372 16.74 22.85 -24.17
N LEU A 373 15.77 22.02 -24.55
CA LEU A 373 15.95 21.01 -25.62
C LEU A 373 15.08 21.33 -26.85
N VAL A 374 15.75 21.62 -27.97
CA VAL A 374 15.14 21.74 -29.31
C VAL A 374 15.62 20.53 -30.13
N PRO A 375 14.74 19.78 -30.85
CA PRO A 375 13.33 20.04 -31.15
C PRO A 375 12.31 19.28 -30.28
N TYR A 376 11.14 19.91 -30.10
CA TYR A 376 9.94 19.45 -29.38
C TYR A 376 9.16 18.34 -30.13
N SER A 377 9.87 17.31 -30.61
CA SER A 377 9.34 16.38 -31.63
C SER A 377 8.87 15.03 -31.08
N LYS A 378 8.72 14.84 -29.76
CA LYS A 378 8.36 13.53 -29.20
C LYS A 378 7.01 13.54 -28.47
N PRO A 379 6.23 12.44 -28.53
CA PRO A 379 4.95 12.31 -27.81
C PRO A 379 5.03 12.46 -26.29
N ASN A 380 6.23 12.40 -25.70
CA ASN A 380 6.44 12.52 -24.25
C ASN A 380 6.33 13.97 -23.75
N ASP A 381 6.15 14.93 -24.65
CA ASP A 381 6.26 16.37 -24.40
C ASP A 381 4.94 17.00 -23.87
N VAL A 382 3.92 16.22 -23.47
CA VAL A 382 2.51 16.67 -23.34
C VAL A 382 2.11 17.11 -21.92
N ILE A 383 3.00 17.05 -20.92
CA ILE A 383 2.68 17.44 -19.52
C ILE A 383 2.73 18.96 -19.25
N GLN A 384 3.26 19.78 -20.16
CA GLN A 384 3.36 21.24 -19.97
C GLN A 384 1.97 21.92 -19.92
N MET A 385 1.82 22.92 -19.04
CA MET A 385 0.54 23.63 -18.83
C MET A 385 -0.06 24.19 -20.14
N TRP A 386 0.75 24.82 -20.99
CA TRP A 386 0.28 25.48 -22.22
C TRP A 386 -0.31 24.48 -23.23
N LYS A 387 0.19 23.24 -23.29
CA LYS A 387 -0.37 22.19 -24.14
C LYS A 387 -1.74 21.74 -23.65
N ARG A 388 -1.88 21.57 -22.33
CA ARG A 388 -3.14 21.16 -21.69
C ARG A 388 -4.21 22.25 -21.80
N LEU A 389 -3.80 23.52 -21.74
CA LEU A 389 -4.68 24.65 -22.01
C LEU A 389 -5.17 24.64 -23.46
N GLY A 390 -4.28 24.37 -24.42
CA GLY A 390 -4.65 24.28 -25.83
C GLY A 390 -4.87 25.64 -26.49
N ASP A 391 -5.70 25.69 -27.52
CA ASP A 391 -6.12 26.96 -28.12
C ASP A 391 -7.34 27.52 -27.37
N CYS A 392 -7.11 28.56 -26.56
CA CYS A 392 -8.18 29.26 -25.84
C CYS A 392 -8.62 30.54 -26.56
N SER A 393 -8.09 30.86 -27.74
CA SER A 393 -8.45 32.09 -28.47
C SER A 393 -9.84 32.05 -29.11
N VAL A 394 -10.40 30.85 -29.28
CA VAL A 394 -11.76 30.63 -29.83
C VAL A 394 -12.77 30.38 -28.72
N THR A 395 -12.40 29.59 -27.72
CA THR A 395 -13.25 29.28 -26.56
C THR A 395 -12.42 29.46 -25.30
N ASN A 396 -12.64 30.59 -24.64
CA ASN A 396 -11.90 30.96 -23.45
C ASN A 396 -12.11 29.92 -22.34
N LYS A 397 -11.04 29.63 -21.61
CA LYS A 397 -11.12 28.86 -20.36
C LYS A 397 -11.03 29.81 -19.17
N THR A 398 -11.62 29.43 -18.04
CA THR A 398 -11.59 30.25 -16.82
C THR A 398 -11.06 29.45 -15.64
N LEU A 399 -10.26 30.11 -14.80
CA LEU A 399 -9.91 29.63 -13.46
C LEU A 399 -10.42 30.64 -12.45
N THR A 400 -11.38 30.23 -11.64
CA THR A 400 -11.89 31.01 -10.51
C THR A 400 -11.34 30.42 -9.22
N VAL A 401 -10.52 31.19 -8.50
CA VAL A 401 -9.98 30.85 -7.17
C VAL A 401 -10.74 31.64 -6.13
N THR A 402 -11.34 30.97 -5.16
CA THR A 402 -12.02 31.60 -4.02
C THR A 402 -11.14 31.46 -2.79
N VAL A 403 -10.72 32.59 -2.22
CA VAL A 403 -9.86 32.63 -1.02
C VAL A 403 -10.63 33.29 0.12
N GLY A 404 -10.86 32.56 1.22
CA GLY A 404 -11.63 33.08 2.36
C GLY A 404 -13.03 33.59 1.95
N GLY A 405 -13.69 32.89 1.02
CA GLY A 405 -15.01 33.26 0.50
C GLY A 405 -15.04 34.33 -0.59
N LYS A 406 -13.88 34.87 -1.03
CA LYS A 406 -13.80 35.89 -2.08
C LYS A 406 -13.35 35.30 -3.43
N PRO A 407 -14.22 35.21 -4.45
CA PRO A 407 -13.88 34.66 -5.76
C PRO A 407 -13.06 35.64 -6.60
N GLN A 408 -12.08 35.13 -7.34
CA GLN A 408 -11.21 35.87 -8.27
C GLN A 408 -11.01 35.02 -9.53
N THR A 409 -11.19 35.60 -10.72
CA THR A 409 -11.21 34.84 -11.98
C THR A 409 -10.11 35.30 -12.94
N TYR A 410 -9.28 34.37 -13.38
CA TYR A 410 -8.37 34.53 -14.50
C TYR A 410 -8.98 33.88 -15.76
N THR A 411 -8.93 34.58 -16.89
CA THR A 411 -9.44 34.08 -18.18
C THR A 411 -8.27 33.79 -19.11
N PHE A 412 -8.22 32.56 -19.61
CA PHE A 412 -7.32 32.10 -20.65
C PHE A 412 -7.98 32.35 -22.01
N ASP A 413 -7.43 33.24 -22.82
CA ASP A 413 -8.01 33.73 -24.08
C ASP A 413 -7.02 33.74 -25.25
N GLN A 414 -5.88 33.06 -25.09
CA GLN A 414 -4.81 33.00 -26.08
C GLN A 414 -4.67 31.60 -26.71
N ASN A 415 -4.03 31.54 -27.87
CA ASN A 415 -3.60 30.26 -28.45
C ASN A 415 -2.27 29.83 -27.82
N TYR A 416 -2.34 29.08 -26.72
CA TYR A 416 -1.17 28.63 -25.98
C TYR A 416 -0.36 27.56 -26.73
N LEU A 417 -0.96 26.87 -27.72
CA LEU A 417 -0.24 25.94 -28.60
C LEU A 417 0.69 26.68 -29.57
N ALA A 418 0.26 27.86 -30.05
CA ALA A 418 1.04 28.70 -30.94
C ALA A 418 2.14 29.46 -30.19
N SER A 419 1.81 30.08 -29.06
CA SER A 419 2.76 30.88 -28.28
C SER A 419 3.77 30.02 -27.50
N LYS A 420 3.39 28.79 -27.14
CA LYS A 420 4.17 27.89 -26.28
C LYS A 420 4.59 28.60 -24.99
N THR A 421 3.66 29.33 -24.38
CA THR A 421 3.94 30.22 -23.24
C THR A 421 4.61 29.44 -22.12
N ALA A 422 5.79 29.89 -21.69
CA ALA A 422 6.52 29.28 -20.58
C ALA A 422 5.66 29.26 -19.30
N GLU A 423 5.77 28.19 -18.52
CA GLU A 423 4.98 27.99 -17.29
C GLU A 423 5.19 29.11 -16.27
N THR A 424 6.41 29.63 -16.17
CA THR A 424 6.74 30.76 -15.28
C THR A 424 5.96 32.03 -15.64
N VAL A 425 5.74 32.28 -16.93
CA VAL A 425 4.95 33.40 -17.42
C VAL A 425 3.46 33.19 -17.11
N LEU A 426 2.93 31.99 -17.37
CA LEU A 426 1.55 31.64 -17.02
C LEU A 426 1.28 31.81 -15.51
N LEU A 427 2.15 31.27 -14.67
CA LEU A 427 2.04 31.39 -13.21
C LEU A 427 2.11 32.86 -12.77
N SER A 428 2.98 33.67 -13.37
CA SER A 428 3.06 35.10 -13.07
C SER A 428 1.78 35.84 -13.45
N GLN A 429 1.19 35.55 -14.62
CA GLN A 429 -0.06 36.16 -15.07
C GLN A 429 -1.24 35.78 -14.17
N ILE A 430 -1.33 34.52 -13.75
CA ILE A 430 -2.36 34.05 -12.82
C ILE A 430 -2.20 34.75 -11.46
N ASN A 431 -0.99 34.78 -10.91
CA ASN A 431 -0.71 35.41 -9.62
C ASN A 431 -0.88 36.94 -9.63
N ALA A 432 -0.86 37.59 -10.79
CA ALA A 432 -1.19 39.01 -10.90
C ALA A 432 -2.68 39.29 -10.70
N VAL A 433 -3.55 38.31 -10.97
CA VAL A 433 -5.01 38.41 -10.81
C VAL A 433 -5.48 37.80 -9.50
N ILE A 434 -4.95 36.64 -9.13
CA ILE A 434 -5.31 35.93 -7.89
C ILE A 434 -4.51 36.51 -6.72
N THR A 435 -5.13 37.42 -5.98
CA THR A 435 -4.59 38.02 -4.76
C THR A 435 -4.91 37.16 -3.52
N ASN A 436 -4.13 37.29 -2.44
CA ASN A 436 -4.29 36.54 -1.18
C ASN A 436 -4.09 35.02 -1.25
N ALA A 437 -3.73 34.48 -2.41
CA ALA A 437 -3.15 33.16 -2.55
C ALA A 437 -1.97 33.23 -3.53
N VAL A 438 -1.06 32.27 -3.45
CA VAL A 438 0.07 32.13 -4.37
C VAL A 438 -0.06 30.78 -5.06
N MET A 439 -0.09 30.81 -6.40
CA MET A 439 0.07 29.63 -7.23
C MET A 439 1.56 29.38 -7.51
N SER A 440 2.03 28.18 -7.24
CA SER A 440 3.39 27.73 -7.53
C SER A 440 3.40 26.30 -8.05
N LYS A 441 4.55 25.84 -8.53
CA LYS A 441 4.80 24.41 -8.67
C LYS A 441 5.22 23.81 -7.33
N TYR A 442 4.94 22.54 -7.11
CA TYR A 442 5.46 21.76 -6.01
C TYR A 442 6.01 20.44 -6.53
N ASN A 443 6.98 19.85 -5.83
CA ASN A 443 7.42 18.49 -6.13
C ASN A 443 6.28 17.54 -5.75
N GLY A 444 5.70 16.91 -6.77
CA GLY A 444 4.58 15.98 -6.66
C GLY A 444 4.90 14.75 -5.82
N GLN A 445 6.18 14.43 -5.63
CA GLN A 445 6.65 13.24 -4.93
C GLN A 445 6.48 13.34 -3.39
N ASP A 446 5.26 13.53 -2.91
CA ASP A 446 4.89 13.20 -1.52
C ASP A 446 4.34 11.78 -1.49
N ASN A 447 5.25 10.80 -1.61
CA ASN A 447 4.88 9.38 -1.68
C ASN A 447 4.11 8.88 -0.45
N TYR A 448 4.14 9.63 0.66
CA TYR A 448 3.43 9.28 1.88
C TYR A 448 1.92 9.44 1.75
N ASP A 449 1.42 10.28 0.84
CA ASP A 449 -0.03 10.37 0.58
C ASP A 449 -0.63 9.04 0.09
N ASN A 450 0.23 8.20 -0.50
CA ASN A 450 -0.11 6.90 -1.02
C ASN A 450 0.17 5.75 -0.02
N ILE A 451 0.91 6.01 1.06
CA ILE A 451 1.19 5.02 2.10
C ILE A 451 0.20 5.24 3.23
N ARG A 452 -0.84 4.43 3.24
CA ARG A 452 -1.86 4.35 4.27
C ARG A 452 -1.61 3.14 5.15
N MET A 453 -0.43 3.09 5.76
CA MET A 453 -0.09 2.16 6.83
C MET A 453 -0.06 2.87 8.18
N PRO A 454 -1.16 3.51 8.62
CA PRO A 454 -1.18 3.97 10.00
C PRO A 454 -1.10 2.71 10.86
N GLU A 455 -0.06 2.63 11.69
CA GLU A 455 -0.11 1.74 12.84
C GLU A 455 -1.31 2.10 13.73
N ARG A 456 -1.77 3.38 13.65
CA ARG A 456 -2.91 3.86 14.40
C ARG A 456 -3.64 5.06 13.76
N ILE A 457 -4.98 5.07 13.84
CA ILE A 457 -5.83 6.22 13.54
C ILE A 457 -6.49 6.65 14.85
N ASP A 458 -6.35 7.92 15.23
CA ASP A 458 -6.94 8.47 16.45
C ASP A 458 -7.70 9.77 16.17
N SER A 459 -8.49 10.23 17.14
CA SER A 459 -9.15 11.52 17.06
C SER A 459 -8.24 12.62 17.58
N CYS A 460 -8.04 13.70 16.82
CA CYS A 460 -7.39 14.92 17.28
C CYS A 460 -8.32 15.62 18.27
N VAL A 461 -8.02 15.62 19.58
CA VAL A 461 -8.94 16.16 20.61
C VAL A 461 -8.18 17.00 21.62
N GLY A 462 -8.66 18.20 21.94
CA GLY A 462 -8.00 19.11 22.89
C GLY A 462 -6.87 19.93 22.29
N GLU A 463 -6.63 19.79 20.98
CA GLU A 463 -5.73 20.62 20.18
C GLU A 463 -6.57 21.57 19.33
N SER A 464 -7.07 22.66 19.94
CA SER A 464 -7.95 23.63 19.26
C SER A 464 -7.34 24.26 18.00
N ASN A 465 -6.02 24.19 17.89
CA ASN A 465 -5.26 24.68 16.73
C ASN A 465 -4.97 23.57 15.68
N GLY A 466 -5.47 22.35 15.90
CA GLY A 466 -5.16 21.17 15.10
C GLY A 466 -3.74 20.65 15.26
N LEU A 467 -3.46 19.56 14.56
CA LEU A 467 -2.17 18.89 14.46
C LEU A 467 -1.65 19.01 13.03
N ILE A 468 -0.36 19.29 12.90
CA ILE A 468 0.31 19.44 11.60
C ILE A 468 1.06 18.14 11.26
N LYS A 469 1.13 17.81 9.97
CA LYS A 469 1.98 16.73 9.45
C LYS A 469 3.42 16.91 9.96
N ASN A 470 4.05 15.80 10.32
CA ASN A 470 5.37 15.67 10.93
C ASN A 470 5.49 16.15 12.39
N GLU A 471 4.41 16.55 13.05
CA GLU A 471 4.45 16.85 14.49
C GLU A 471 4.56 15.57 15.31
N LEU A 472 5.33 15.63 16.41
CA LEU A 472 5.39 14.56 17.40
C LEU A 472 4.07 14.55 18.17
N ILE A 473 3.45 13.38 18.24
CA ILE A 473 2.12 13.20 18.82
C ILE A 473 2.23 12.39 20.09
N SER A 474 1.59 12.86 21.15
CA SER A 474 1.31 12.08 22.36
C SER A 474 -0.10 11.53 22.28
N ILE A 475 -0.29 10.27 22.67
CA ILE A 475 -1.62 9.65 22.71
C ILE A 475 -2.02 9.38 24.16
N LYS A 476 -3.23 9.83 24.55
CA LYS A 476 -3.86 9.48 25.83
C LYS A 476 -5.25 8.90 25.57
N GLY A 477 -5.43 7.60 25.82
CA GLY A 477 -6.62 6.88 25.35
C GLY A 477 -6.65 6.83 23.82
N TYR A 478 -7.73 7.26 23.18
CA TYR A 478 -7.91 7.35 21.71
C TYR A 478 -7.76 8.78 21.15
N LYS A 479 -7.09 9.64 21.92
CA LYS A 479 -6.97 11.07 21.63
C LYS A 479 -5.53 11.43 21.34
N ALA A 480 -5.32 12.11 20.23
CA ALA A 480 -4.05 12.60 19.75
C ALA A 480 -3.83 14.05 20.21
N TYR A 481 -2.65 14.33 20.73
CA TYR A 481 -2.21 15.64 21.23
C TYR A 481 -0.85 16.00 20.66
N LEU A 482 -0.56 17.30 20.56
CA LEU A 482 0.79 17.76 20.24
C LEU A 482 1.69 17.42 21.42
N SER A 483 2.76 16.69 21.17
CA SER A 483 3.76 16.42 22.20
C SER A 483 4.43 17.74 22.59
N PRO A 484 4.42 18.15 23.88
CA PRO A 484 5.02 19.41 24.29
C PRO A 484 6.52 19.45 23.92
N GLN A 485 7.01 20.60 23.47
CA GLN A 485 8.44 20.78 23.20
C GLN A 485 9.26 20.50 24.46
N GLY A 486 10.28 19.64 24.36
CA GLY A 486 11.14 19.26 25.48
C GLY A 486 10.59 18.15 26.38
N SER A 487 9.47 17.52 26.02
CA SER A 487 8.98 16.34 26.75
C SER A 487 10.01 15.21 26.72
N LYS A 488 10.20 14.53 27.85
CA LYS A 488 11.01 13.31 27.90
C LYS A 488 10.42 12.27 26.92
N SER A 489 11.29 11.50 26.25
CA SER A 489 10.96 10.53 25.17
C SER A 489 9.80 9.58 25.49
N ILE A 490 9.53 9.32 26.77
CA ILE A 490 8.48 8.43 27.29
C ILE A 490 7.04 8.89 26.95
N SER A 491 6.85 10.12 26.43
CA SER A 491 5.52 10.67 26.14
C SER A 491 5.16 10.80 24.66
N ILE A 492 6.08 10.48 23.74
CA ILE A 492 5.80 10.53 22.30
C ILE A 492 5.28 9.17 21.87
N SER A 493 4.06 9.15 21.32
CA SER A 493 3.39 7.94 20.84
C SER A 493 3.48 7.78 19.32
N GLY A 494 3.87 8.82 18.58
CA GLY A 494 3.97 8.78 17.13
C GLY A 494 4.37 10.09 16.46
N ILE A 495 4.36 10.09 15.14
CA ILE A 495 4.42 11.28 14.28
C ILE A 495 3.11 11.37 13.49
N ALA A 496 2.54 12.58 13.40
CA ALA A 496 1.41 12.85 12.53
C ALA A 496 1.81 12.69 11.05
N VAL A 497 1.17 11.78 10.32
CA VAL A 497 1.41 11.64 8.87
C VAL A 497 0.42 12.45 8.01
N SER A 498 -0.66 12.92 8.64
CA SER A 498 -1.64 13.84 8.05
C SER A 498 -1.81 15.08 8.94
N GLU A 499 -2.36 16.14 8.36
CA GLU A 499 -2.88 17.29 9.13
C GLU A 499 -4.31 16.97 9.58
N ALA A 500 -4.72 17.45 10.76
CA ALA A 500 -6.09 17.28 11.27
C ALA A 500 -6.51 18.44 12.18
N LYS A 501 -7.76 18.88 12.10
CA LYS A 501 -8.37 19.84 13.04
C LYS A 501 -8.86 19.14 14.30
N GLU A 502 -9.17 19.92 15.33
CA GLU A 502 -9.87 19.39 16.50
C GLU A 502 -11.18 18.70 16.08
N GLY A 503 -11.37 17.47 16.53
CA GLY A 503 -12.51 16.60 16.20
C GLY A 503 -12.30 15.72 14.96
N GLU A 504 -11.28 15.99 14.14
CA GLU A 504 -10.99 15.16 12.96
C GLU A 504 -10.12 13.94 13.31
N SER A 505 -10.18 12.92 12.46
CA SER A 505 -9.26 11.78 12.54
C SER A 505 -7.89 12.16 12.03
N ILE A 506 -6.86 11.78 12.77
CA ILE A 506 -5.47 11.92 12.37
C ILE A 506 -4.84 10.55 12.16
N GLN A 507 -4.11 10.41 11.06
CA GLN A 507 -3.25 9.26 10.85
C GLN A 507 -1.96 9.50 11.61
N ILE A 508 -1.65 8.56 12.51
CA ILE A 508 -0.45 8.60 13.31
C ILE A 508 0.38 7.40 12.95
N TRP A 509 1.63 7.68 12.67
CA TRP A 509 2.60 6.63 12.64
C TRP A 509 3.18 6.44 14.04
N SER A 510 2.76 5.36 14.72
CA SER A 510 3.32 5.01 16.02
C SER A 510 4.66 4.30 15.88
N GLY A 511 5.39 4.26 16.97
CA GLY A 511 6.68 3.61 17.10
C GLY A 511 7.08 3.70 18.56
N ASN A 512 7.82 2.71 19.06
CA ASN A 512 8.00 2.60 20.51
C ASN A 512 8.73 3.81 21.13
N TYR A 513 9.62 4.54 20.43
CA TYR A 513 10.21 5.81 20.91
C TYR A 513 10.78 6.68 19.77
N PHE A 514 10.75 8.01 19.90
CA PHE A 514 11.42 8.97 19.00
C PHE A 514 12.45 9.80 19.79
N VAL A 515 13.72 9.82 19.39
CA VAL A 515 14.77 10.65 20.00
C VAL A 515 15.31 11.63 18.97
N LYS A 516 15.18 12.93 19.21
CA LYS A 516 15.88 13.96 18.41
C LYS A 516 17.38 13.88 18.72
N LEU A 517 18.19 13.44 17.75
CA LEU A 517 19.62 13.19 17.95
C LEU A 517 20.44 14.50 17.84
N LEU A 518 20.27 15.26 16.75
CA LEU A 518 20.75 16.65 16.48
C LEU A 518 19.91 17.23 15.31
N ASP A 519 20.17 18.46 14.81
CA ASP A 519 19.37 19.17 13.79
C ASP A 519 18.80 18.28 12.67
N GLY A 520 17.54 17.86 12.86
CA GLY A 520 16.82 17.05 11.89
C GLY A 520 17.12 15.54 11.91
N GLU A 521 17.63 14.93 12.98
CA GLU A 521 17.73 13.45 13.02
C GLU A 521 16.88 12.87 14.16
N TYR A 522 16.16 11.77 13.88
CA TYR A 522 15.35 11.03 14.86
C TYR A 522 15.83 9.57 14.99
N GLY A 523 15.91 9.04 16.21
CA GLY A 523 16.32 7.67 16.58
C GLY A 523 15.23 6.86 17.35
N VAL A 524 15.20 5.52 17.28
CA VAL A 524 14.43 4.62 18.18
C VAL A 524 15.45 3.77 18.95
N GLY A 525 15.29 3.62 20.26
CA GLY A 525 16.06 2.70 21.11
C GLY A 525 15.18 1.60 21.71
N ALA A 526 15.77 0.44 22.03
CA ALA A 526 15.12 -0.63 22.78
C ALA A 526 15.24 -0.40 24.30
N ASP A 527 14.31 -0.98 25.06
CA ASP A 527 14.11 -0.76 26.50
C ASP A 527 15.39 -0.72 27.36
N ASN A 528 15.45 0.32 28.21
CA ASN A 528 16.17 0.38 29.48
C ASN A 528 17.71 0.31 29.54
N GLN A 529 18.49 0.49 28.47
CA GLN A 529 19.93 0.81 28.62
C GLN A 529 20.44 1.83 27.60
N LEU A 530 20.45 3.11 27.98
CA LEU A 530 21.33 4.13 27.38
C LEU A 530 22.76 3.97 27.93
N SER A 531 23.37 2.82 27.69
CA SER A 531 24.81 2.66 27.88
C SER A 531 25.36 1.72 26.82
N ILE A 532 25.96 2.32 25.79
CA ILE A 532 26.95 1.70 24.89
C ILE A 532 26.35 0.57 24.03
N GLY A 533 25.54 0.96 23.05
CA GLY A 533 25.10 0.09 21.95
C GLY A 533 25.02 0.89 20.65
N GLU A 534 25.18 0.21 19.51
CA GLU A 534 25.14 0.81 18.17
C GLU A 534 23.84 1.61 17.97
N VAL A 535 24.01 2.87 17.53
CA VAL A 535 22.92 3.69 17.06
C VAL A 535 22.39 3.06 15.77
N VAL A 536 21.23 2.41 15.85
CA VAL A 536 20.53 1.94 14.65
C VAL A 536 19.87 3.15 14.01
N LYS A 537 20.28 3.47 12.78
CA LYS A 537 19.62 4.50 11.98
C LYS A 537 18.20 3.99 11.68
N ILE A 538 17.18 4.68 12.20
CA ILE A 538 15.75 4.37 12.00
C ILE A 538 15.08 5.35 11.05
N GLY A 539 15.88 6.13 10.34
CA GLY A 539 15.45 7.01 9.28
C GLY A 539 16.50 8.03 8.90
N TYR A 540 16.19 8.86 7.93
CA TYR A 540 16.93 10.06 7.60
C TYR A 540 15.95 11.21 7.42
N VAL A 541 16.38 12.46 7.58
CA VAL A 541 15.57 13.61 7.20
C VAL A 541 16.10 14.19 5.90
N LYS A 542 15.19 14.49 4.99
CA LYS A 542 15.48 15.24 3.75
C LYS A 542 14.44 16.34 3.61
N ASN A 543 14.89 17.59 3.46
CA ASN A 543 14.01 18.76 3.33
C ASN A 543 13.01 18.93 4.50
N ASN A 544 13.45 18.74 5.76
CA ASN A 544 12.60 18.80 6.96
C ASN A 544 11.49 17.73 7.04
N VAL A 545 11.57 16.67 6.22
CA VAL A 545 10.67 15.51 6.26
C VAL A 545 11.45 14.31 6.78
N PHE A 546 10.90 13.59 7.76
CA PHE A 546 11.49 12.36 8.31
C PHE A 546 11.11 11.15 7.45
N TYR A 547 12.12 10.38 7.06
CA TYR A 547 12.03 9.17 6.25
C TYR A 547 12.51 8.00 7.08
N PRO A 548 11.62 7.15 7.58
CA PRO A 548 12.03 6.10 8.48
C PRO A 548 12.67 4.88 7.84
N PHE A 549 13.55 4.25 8.61
CA PHE A 549 14.00 2.87 8.48
C PHE A 549 13.31 2.09 9.62
N TYR A 550 12.51 1.10 9.27
CA TYR A 550 11.71 0.29 10.21
C TYR A 550 12.43 -0.99 10.64
#